data_AF-A0A957UVK7-F1
#
_entry.id   AF-A0A957UVK7-F1
#
_cell.length_a   1.000
_cell.length_b   1.000
_cell.length_c   1.000
_cell.angle_alpha   90.00
_cell.angle_beta   90.00
_cell.angle_gamma   90.00
#
_symmetry.space_group_name_H-M   'P 1'
#
loop_
_entity.id
_entity.type
_entity.pdbx_description
1 polymer ?
#
loop_
_entity_poly.entity_id
_entity_poly.type
_entity_poly.pdbx_seq_one_letter_code
_entity_poly.pdbx_strand_id
1 'polypeptide(L)'
;FQTDFTLVMDARAKVRRIENRHNIALYEQVALTQDLEAEKLRKGDVATLIDYVAHPAGGEMGAILEFFNAIGESIAVLTVPVSSIAPLSSEYILSARPLVAA
;
A
#
# COMPACT_ATOMS: atom_id res chain seq x y z
N PHE A 1 -1.21 15.18 32.26
CA PHE A 1 -1.13 15.84 30.94
C PHE A 1 -1.79 14.91 29.93
N GLN A 2 -3.10 15.03 29.77
CA GLN A 2 -3.85 14.21 28.83
C GLN A 2 -3.88 14.96 27.50
N THR A 3 -2.98 14.60 26.59
CA THR A 3 -3.01 15.12 25.23
C THR A 3 -4.28 14.62 24.58
N ASP A 4 -5.09 15.54 24.07
CA ASP A 4 -6.28 15.21 23.30
C ASP A 4 -5.84 14.45 22.04
N PHE A 5 -6.10 13.14 22.00
CA PHE A 5 -5.73 12.26 20.88
C PHE A 5 -6.31 12.76 19.56
N THR A 6 -7.43 13.49 19.60
CA THR A 6 -8.07 14.12 18.45
C THR A 6 -7.17 15.18 17.81
N LEU A 7 -6.53 16.02 18.63
CA LEU A 7 -5.65 17.09 18.16
C LEU A 7 -4.36 16.54 17.54
N VAL A 8 -3.84 15.44 18.08
CA VAL A 8 -2.66 14.74 17.53
C VAL A 8 -2.97 14.09 16.18
N MET A 9 -4.15 13.47 16.04
CA MET A 9 -4.60 12.88 14.79
C MET A 9 -4.85 13.95 13.71
N ASP A 10 -5.45 15.08 14.09
CA ASP A 10 -5.76 16.19 13.18
C ASP A 10 -4.48 16.92 12.70
N ALA A 11 -3.48 17.06 13.58
CA ALA A 11 -2.16 17.54 13.20
C ALA A 11 -1.45 16.61 12.20
N ARG A 12 -1.53 15.28 12.41
CA ARG A 12 -0.99 14.28 11.46
C ARG A 12 -1.71 14.31 10.11
N ALA A 13 -3.02 14.50 10.11
CA ALA A 13 -3.82 14.65 8.90
C ALA A 13 -3.49 15.94 8.13
N LYS A 14 -3.17 17.04 8.84
CA LYS A 14 -2.84 18.33 8.23
C LYS A 14 -1.42 18.38 7.66
N VAL A 15 -0.45 17.74 8.30
CA VAL A 15 0.92 17.58 7.75
C VAL A 15 0.92 16.70 6.50
N ARG A 16 0.08 15.64 6.46
CA ARG A 16 -0.10 14.75 5.30
C ARG A 16 -0.58 15.47 4.03
N ARG A 17 -1.18 16.67 4.15
CA ARG A 17 -1.71 17.45 3.02
C ARG A 17 -0.67 18.25 2.23
N ILE A 18 0.56 18.41 2.73
CA ILE A 18 1.56 19.32 2.12
C ILE A 18 2.54 18.57 1.19
N GLU A 19 2.77 17.27 1.38
CA GLU A 19 3.81 16.52 0.65
C GLU A 19 3.29 15.52 -0.40
N ASN A 20 1.98 15.29 -0.49
CA ASN A 20 1.46 14.17 -1.26
C ASN A 20 0.80 14.61 -2.57
N ARG A 21 1.51 14.40 -3.70
CA ARG A 21 0.91 14.43 -5.05
C ARG A 21 -0.03 13.23 -5.32
N HIS A 22 -0.11 12.30 -4.37
CA HIS A 22 -0.89 11.06 -4.45
C HIS A 22 -1.75 10.88 -3.19
N ASN A 23 -2.94 10.29 -3.36
CA ASN A 23 -3.97 10.26 -2.31
C ASN A 23 -3.70 9.21 -1.20
N ILE A 24 -2.56 8.52 -1.26
CA ILE A 24 -2.10 7.50 -0.30
C ILE A 24 -0.72 7.92 0.21
N ALA A 25 -0.47 7.83 1.52
CA ALA A 25 0.82 8.18 2.10
C ALA A 25 1.80 7.01 2.05
N LEU A 26 3.10 7.32 1.97
CA LEU A 26 4.15 6.32 2.09
C LEU A 26 4.08 5.62 3.46
N TYR A 27 4.52 4.38 3.47
CA TYR A 27 4.50 3.45 4.59
C TYR A 27 3.10 3.10 5.13
N GLU A 28 2.05 3.38 4.35
CA GLU A 28 0.70 2.89 4.60
C GLU A 28 0.45 1.56 3.90
N GLN A 29 -0.49 0.79 4.44
CA GLN A 29 -0.96 -0.44 3.82
C GLN A 29 -1.96 -0.15 2.69
N VAL A 30 -1.80 -0.87 1.59
CA VAL A 30 -2.68 -0.83 0.41
C VAL A 30 -3.05 -2.23 -0.02
N ALA A 31 -4.21 -2.38 -0.67
CA ALA A 31 -4.63 -3.63 -1.29
C ALA A 31 -4.41 -3.58 -2.80
N LEU A 32 -4.03 -4.71 -3.39
CA LEU A 32 -4.06 -4.89 -4.84
C LEU A 32 -5.50 -4.84 -5.37
N THR A 33 -5.71 -4.16 -6.50
CA THR A 33 -7.03 -4.07 -7.17
C THR A 33 -7.23 -5.14 -8.25
N GLN A 34 -6.16 -5.84 -8.63
CA GLN A 34 -6.12 -6.89 -9.64
C GLN A 34 -5.13 -8.00 -9.27
N ASP A 35 -5.26 -9.16 -9.90
CA ASP A 35 -4.34 -10.28 -9.74
C ASP A 35 -3.01 -10.00 -10.48
N LEU A 36 -1.90 -10.46 -9.89
CA LEU A 36 -0.57 -10.43 -10.49
C LEU A 36 -0.06 -11.86 -10.61
N GLU A 37 -0.53 -12.55 -11.65
CA GLU A 37 -0.33 -13.99 -11.84
C GLU A 37 1.14 -14.42 -11.82
N ALA A 38 2.02 -13.64 -12.44
CA ALA A 38 3.47 -13.92 -12.47
C ALA A 38 4.09 -14.02 -11.06
N GLU A 39 3.55 -13.27 -10.12
CA GLU A 39 4.02 -13.18 -8.73
C GLU A 39 3.13 -13.97 -7.76
N LYS A 40 2.05 -14.60 -8.27
CA LYS A 40 1.02 -15.33 -7.50
C LYS A 40 0.38 -14.50 -6.39
N LEU A 41 0.36 -13.20 -6.59
CA LEU A 41 -0.37 -12.25 -5.77
C LEU A 41 -1.76 -12.08 -6.37
N ARG A 42 -2.73 -11.91 -5.49
CA ARG A 42 -4.14 -11.83 -5.84
C ARG A 42 -4.69 -10.46 -5.47
N LYS A 43 -5.75 -10.06 -6.17
CA LYS A 43 -6.58 -8.94 -5.77
C LYS A 43 -6.94 -9.07 -4.29
N GLY A 44 -6.76 -7.98 -3.55
CA GLY A 44 -6.99 -7.90 -2.11
C GLY A 44 -5.77 -8.26 -1.26
N ASP A 45 -4.70 -8.82 -1.81
CA ASP A 45 -3.45 -8.98 -1.05
C ASP A 45 -2.93 -7.59 -0.62
N VAL A 46 -2.42 -7.55 0.62
CA VAL A 46 -2.01 -6.31 1.28
C VAL A 46 -0.50 -6.15 1.20
N ALA A 47 -0.06 -4.93 0.90
CA ALA A 47 1.34 -4.53 0.86
C ALA A 47 1.56 -3.19 1.57
N THR A 48 2.80 -2.91 1.93
CA THR A 48 3.21 -1.58 2.37
C THR A 48 3.69 -0.78 1.17
N LEU A 49 3.15 0.42 0.98
CA LEU A 49 3.61 1.36 -0.04
C LEU A 49 4.94 1.99 0.41
N ILE A 50 6.02 1.74 -0.32
CA ILE A 50 7.37 2.21 0.04
C ILE A 50 7.70 3.53 -0.65
N ASP A 51 7.40 3.65 -1.95
CA ASP A 51 7.74 4.84 -2.74
C ASP A 51 6.89 4.95 -4.01
N TYR A 52 6.96 6.12 -4.67
CA TYR A 52 6.43 6.34 -6.02
C TYR A 52 7.57 6.61 -7.00
N VAL A 53 7.52 5.97 -8.16
CA VAL A 53 8.53 6.09 -9.20
C VAL A 53 7.92 6.59 -10.51
N ALA A 54 8.57 7.58 -11.13
CA ALA A 54 8.15 8.09 -12.43
C ALA A 54 8.41 7.06 -13.53
N HIS A 55 7.44 6.88 -14.41
CA HIS A 55 7.64 6.01 -15.58
C HIS A 55 8.73 6.62 -16.48
N PRO A 56 9.74 5.85 -16.92
CA PRO A 56 10.87 6.37 -17.70
C PRO A 56 10.47 7.08 -19.00
N ALA A 57 9.36 6.64 -19.61
CA ALA A 57 8.78 7.23 -20.83
C ALA A 57 7.52 8.10 -20.60
N GLY A 58 7.26 8.55 -19.36
CA GLY A 58 6.11 9.42 -19.06
C GLY A 58 4.73 8.73 -19.05
N GLY A 59 4.70 7.40 -18.94
CA GLY A 59 3.49 6.62 -18.67
C GLY A 59 2.99 6.76 -17.23
N GLU A 60 2.11 5.85 -16.82
CA GLU A 60 1.56 5.84 -15.46
C GLU A 60 2.67 5.68 -14.41
N MET A 61 2.57 6.47 -13.33
CA MET A 61 3.47 6.35 -12.17
C MET A 61 3.45 4.93 -11.62
N GLY A 62 4.61 4.46 -11.18
CA GLY A 62 4.74 3.23 -10.42
C GLY A 62 4.61 3.49 -8.92
N ALA A 63 4.03 2.54 -8.21
CA ALA A 63 4.12 2.38 -6.76
C ALA A 63 5.05 1.22 -6.45
N ILE A 64 6.05 1.45 -5.60
CA ILE A 64 6.91 0.41 -5.06
C ILE A 64 6.24 -0.16 -3.81
N LEU A 65 5.95 -1.45 -3.84
CA LEU A 65 5.24 -2.17 -2.79
C LEU A 65 6.13 -3.24 -2.18
N GLU A 66 6.06 -3.39 -0.86
CA GLU A 66 6.64 -4.53 -0.15
C GLU A 66 5.54 -5.39 0.45
N PHE A 67 5.58 -6.69 0.11
CA PHE A 67 4.64 -7.69 0.57
C PHE A 67 5.26 -8.49 1.71
N PHE A 68 4.47 -8.72 2.75
CA PHE A 68 4.86 -9.53 3.89
C PHE A 68 3.95 -10.75 4.00
N ASN A 69 4.49 -11.87 4.47
CA ASN A 69 3.65 -12.99 4.87
C ASN A 69 2.94 -12.69 6.20
N ALA A 70 2.06 -13.59 6.62
CA ALA A 70 1.24 -13.41 7.82
C ALA A 70 2.03 -13.32 9.13
N ILE A 71 3.33 -13.66 9.14
CA ILE A 71 4.22 -13.54 10.30
C ILE A 71 5.16 -12.34 10.21
N GLY A 72 5.05 -11.52 9.16
CA GLY A 72 5.82 -10.29 8.98
C GLY A 72 7.16 -10.46 8.25
N GLU A 73 7.42 -11.60 7.61
CA GLU A 73 8.60 -11.76 6.76
C GLU A 73 8.33 -11.22 5.35
N SER A 74 9.29 -10.48 4.79
CA SER A 74 9.19 -9.95 3.42
C SER A 74 9.22 -11.09 2.41
N ILE A 75 8.27 -11.10 1.48
CA ILE A 75 8.14 -12.13 0.44
C ILE A 75 8.35 -11.60 -0.98
N ALA A 76 8.13 -10.30 -1.20
CA ALA A 76 8.33 -9.68 -2.51
C ALA A 76 8.42 -8.15 -2.39
N VAL A 77 9.20 -7.53 -3.28
CA VAL A 77 9.19 -6.09 -3.53
C VAL A 77 8.93 -5.87 -5.01
N LEU A 78 7.84 -5.18 -5.34
CA LEU A 78 7.36 -5.04 -6.72
C LEU A 78 7.04 -3.59 -7.05
N THR A 79 7.27 -3.21 -8.31
CA THR A 79 6.75 -1.96 -8.86
C THR A 79 5.48 -2.27 -9.64
N VAL A 80 4.37 -1.65 -9.26
CA VAL A 80 3.08 -1.80 -9.94
C VAL A 80 2.54 -0.44 -10.37
N PRO A 81 1.66 -0.35 -11.37
CA PRO A 81 0.96 0.90 -11.67
C PRO A 81 0.17 1.42 -10.44
N VAL A 82 0.11 2.73 -10.23
CA VAL A 82 -0.65 3.32 -9.09
C VAL A 82 -2.14 2.95 -9.13
N SER A 83 -2.73 2.73 -10.30
CA SER A 83 -4.11 2.25 -10.48
C SER A 83 -4.33 0.81 -9.99
N SER A 84 -3.25 0.04 -9.81
CA SER A 84 -3.29 -1.34 -9.31
C SER A 84 -3.40 -1.42 -7.79
N ILE A 85 -3.42 -0.29 -7.08
CA ILE A 85 -3.53 -0.23 -5.62
C ILE A 85 -4.72 0.60 -5.17
N ALA A 86 -5.29 0.22 -4.03
CA ALA A 86 -6.34 0.96 -3.37
C ALA A 86 -6.02 1.11 -1.87
N PRO A 87 -6.43 2.22 -1.24
CA PRO A 87 -6.35 2.35 0.21
C PRO A 87 -7.24 1.31 0.88
N LEU A 88 -6.79 0.79 2.02
CA LEU A 88 -7.64 -0.03 2.88
C LEU A 88 -8.75 0.82 3.50
N SER A 89 -9.93 0.23 3.64
CA SER A 89 -11.11 0.85 4.28
C SER A 89 -11.81 -0.16 5.18
N SER A 90 -12.83 0.29 5.92
CA SER A 90 -13.65 -0.57 6.79
C SER A 90 -14.38 -1.69 6.07
N GLU A 91 -14.49 -1.63 4.75
CA GLU A 91 -15.12 -2.66 3.92
C GLU A 91 -14.21 -3.88 3.69
N TYR A 92 -12.90 -3.77 3.98
CA TYR A 92 -11.95 -4.86 3.84
C TYR A 92 -11.90 -5.71 5.12
N ILE A 93 -11.83 -7.04 4.93
CA ILE A 93 -11.62 -8.00 6.01
C ILE A 93 -10.20 -8.55 5.90
N LEU A 94 -9.46 -8.51 7.02
CA LEU A 94 -8.16 -9.16 7.09
C LEU A 94 -8.33 -10.68 6.96
N SER A 95 -7.58 -11.29 6.04
CA SER A 95 -7.63 -12.71 5.74
C SER A 95 -6.22 -13.24 5.47
N ALA A 96 -6.00 -14.51 5.83
CA ALA A 96 -4.74 -15.20 5.55
C ALA A 96 -4.99 -16.36 4.57
N ARG A 97 -4.07 -16.49 3.60
CA ARG A 97 -4.05 -17.60 2.63
C ARG A 97 -2.62 -18.10 2.45
N PRO A 98 -2.40 -19.39 2.14
CA PRO A 98 -1.10 -19.84 1.68
C PRO A 98 -0.66 -19.11 0.42
N LEU A 99 0.62 -18.76 0.34
CA LEU A 99 1.25 -18.39 -0.93
C LEU A 99 1.43 -19.67 -1.74
N VAL A 100 0.84 -19.74 -2.93
CA VAL A 100 0.88 -20.98 -3.73
C VAL A 100 2.30 -21.16 -4.30
N ALA A 101 2.89 -22.35 -4.13
CA ALA A 101 4.17 -22.69 -4.76
C ALA A 101 4.00 -22.82 -6.29
N ALA A 102 5.08 -22.70 -7.07
CA ALA A 102 5.01 -22.70 -8.54
C ALA A 102 4.78 -24.12 -9.04
#